data_AF-A0A059X4U2-F1
#
_entry.id   AF-A0A059X4U2-F1
#
_cell.length_a   1.000
_cell.length_b   1.000
_cell.length_c   1.000
_cell.angle_alpha   90.00
_cell.angle_beta   90.00
_cell.angle_gamma   90.00
#
_symmetry.space_group_name_H-M   'P 1'
#
loop_
_entity.id
_entity.type
_entity.pdbx_description
1 polymer ?
#
loop_
_entity_poly.entity_id
_entity_poly.type
_entity_poly.pdbx_seq_one_letter_code
_entity_poly.pdbx_strand_id
1 'polypeptide(L)'
;MQSALKTFAVDETSVSGYIYHKLLGHEVEDVIIKCQLPKRFTAQGLPYLNHSQVYAVKTVLQRPLSLIQGPPGTGKTVTSATIVYHLARQGNG
;
A
#
# COMPACT_ATOMS: atom_id res chain seq x y z
N MET A 1 11.66 -13.74 14.13
CA MET A 1 11.65 -14.09 12.68
C MET A 1 11.18 -15.51 12.42
N GLN A 2 11.71 -16.54 13.09
CA GLN A 2 11.34 -17.96 12.85
C GLN A 2 9.82 -18.24 12.90
N SER A 3 9.11 -17.67 13.88
CA SER A 3 7.65 -17.82 13.98
C SER A 3 6.91 -17.31 12.73
N ALA A 4 7.25 -16.11 12.25
CA ALA A 4 6.63 -15.52 11.06
C ALA A 4 6.92 -16.31 9.78
N LEU A 5 8.15 -16.84 9.64
CA LEU A 5 8.50 -17.71 8.52
C LEU A 5 7.71 -19.02 8.55
N LYS A 6 7.56 -19.62 9.73
CA LYS A 6 6.73 -20.82 9.91
C LYS A 6 5.28 -20.52 9.52
N THR A 7 4.69 -19.44 10.03
CA THR A 7 3.33 -19.01 9.67
C THR A 7 3.18 -18.83 8.16
N PHE A 8 4.08 -18.09 7.52
CA PHE A 8 4.05 -17.89 6.07
C PHE A 8 4.16 -19.19 5.26
N ALA A 9 4.87 -20.20 5.79
CA ALA A 9 5.06 -21.49 5.13
C ALA A 9 3.91 -22.49 5.35
N VAL A 10 3.23 -22.45 6.50
CA VAL A 10 2.23 -23.47 6.89
C VAL A 10 0.78 -22.99 6.87
N ASP A 11 0.55 -21.67 6.97
CA ASP A 11 -0.77 -21.07 6.98
C ASP A 11 -1.02 -20.30 5.67
N GLU A 12 -1.75 -20.94 4.76
CA GLU A 12 -2.13 -20.40 3.46
C GLU A 12 -3.05 -19.17 3.56
N THR A 13 -3.64 -18.91 4.74
CA THR A 13 -4.50 -17.74 4.99
C THR A 13 -3.76 -16.54 5.58
N SER A 14 -2.46 -16.69 5.89
CA SER A 14 -1.64 -15.63 6.50
C SER A 14 -1.43 -14.41 5.60
N VAL A 15 -1.50 -14.58 4.27
CA VAL A 15 -1.50 -13.51 3.26
C VAL A 15 -2.42 -13.88 2.10
N SER A 16 -2.78 -12.91 1.25
CA SER A 16 -3.50 -13.23 0.01
C SER A 16 -2.62 -14.00 -0.97
N GLY A 17 -3.23 -14.84 -1.82
CA GLY A 17 -2.50 -15.61 -2.83
C GLY A 17 -1.67 -14.75 -3.79
N TYR A 18 -2.16 -13.55 -4.13
CA TYR A 18 -1.38 -12.58 -4.93
C TYR A 18 -0.08 -12.17 -4.22
N ILE A 19 -0.15 -11.83 -2.93
CA ILE A 19 1.03 -11.42 -2.15
C ILE A 19 1.98 -12.61 -1.99
N TYR A 20 1.46 -13.80 -1.70
CA TYR A 20 2.26 -15.03 -1.61
C TYR A 20 3.12 -15.26 -2.86
N HIS A 21 2.49 -15.27 -4.05
CA HIS A 21 3.18 -15.49 -5.31
C HIS A 21 4.17 -14.37 -5.68
N LYS A 22 3.79 -13.09 -5.48
CA LYS A 22 4.73 -11.97 -5.72
C LYS A 22 5.94 -12.03 -4.79
N LEU A 23 5.78 -12.41 -3.52
CA LEU A 23 6.89 -12.51 -2.56
C LEU A 23 7.84 -13.68 -2.91
N LEU A 24 7.34 -14.77 -3.50
CA LEU A 24 8.16 -15.89 -3.96
C LEU A 24 8.76 -15.70 -5.36
N GLY A 25 8.51 -14.55 -6.00
CA GLY A 25 9.05 -14.25 -7.34
C GLY A 25 8.36 -15.02 -8.47
N HIS A 26 7.16 -15.58 -8.24
CA HIS A 26 6.38 -16.20 -9.29
C HIS A 26 5.79 -15.12 -10.21
N GLU A 27 5.64 -15.45 -11.50
CA GLU A 27 4.92 -14.58 -12.42
C GLU A 27 3.42 -14.63 -12.14
N VAL A 28 2.84 -13.45 -11.84
CA VAL A 28 1.40 -13.27 -11.68
C VAL A 28 0.98 -11.97 -12.36
N GLU A 29 -0.18 -12.00 -12.99
CA GLU A 29 -0.82 -10.84 -13.62
C GLU A 29 -1.10 -9.75 -12.59
N ASP A 30 -0.94 -8.49 -12.99
CA ASP A 30 -1.16 -7.36 -12.10
C ASP A 30 -2.65 -7.20 -11.76
N VAL A 31 -2.93 -7.08 -10.46
CA VAL A 31 -4.30 -6.92 -9.94
C VAL A 31 -4.56 -5.46 -9.58
N ILE A 32 -5.73 -4.95 -9.98
CA ILE A 32 -6.23 -3.63 -9.59
C ILE A 32 -7.30 -3.79 -8.52
N ILE A 33 -7.07 -3.20 -7.35
CA ILE A 33 -8.07 -3.09 -6.28
C ILE A 33 -9.09 -2.05 -6.69
N LYS A 34 -10.35 -2.47 -6.76
CA LYS A 34 -11.49 -1.55 -6.94
C LYS A 34 -11.76 -0.84 -5.62
N CYS A 35 -11.52 0.47 -5.58
CA CYS A 35 -11.83 1.31 -4.44
C CYS A 35 -12.38 2.66 -4.92
N GLN A 36 -13.15 3.33 -4.07
CA GLN A 36 -13.53 4.72 -4.32
C GLN A 36 -12.35 5.62 -3.97
N LEU A 37 -11.74 6.22 -4.99
CA LEU A 37 -10.66 7.18 -4.78
C LEU A 37 -11.20 8.46 -4.15
N PRO A 38 -10.46 9.07 -3.21
CA PRO A 38 -10.89 10.31 -2.58
C PRO A 38 -10.86 11.46 -3.60
N LYS A 39 -11.80 12.42 -3.46
CA LYS A 39 -11.81 13.65 -4.28
C LYS A 39 -10.56 14.52 -4.06
N ARG A 40 -9.97 14.45 -2.86
CA ARG A 40 -8.72 15.13 -2.49
C ARG A 40 -7.80 14.13 -1.82
N PHE A 41 -6.56 14.04 -2.33
CA PHE A 41 -5.57 13.11 -1.78
C PHE A 41 -4.88 13.65 -0.52
N THR A 42 -4.74 14.95 -0.33
CA THR A 42 -4.16 15.49 0.92
C THR A 42 -5.06 15.16 2.12
N ALA A 43 -4.47 14.58 3.16
CA ALA A 43 -5.18 14.30 4.42
C ALA A 43 -5.35 15.56 5.26
N GLN A 44 -6.42 15.62 6.04
CA GLN A 44 -6.65 16.73 6.98
C GLN A 44 -5.52 16.77 8.03
N GLY A 45 -4.97 17.96 8.27
CA GLY A 45 -3.88 18.16 9.25
C GLY A 45 -2.49 17.80 8.74
N LEU A 46 -2.35 17.37 7.48
CA LEU A 46 -1.04 17.11 6.84
C LEU A 46 -0.73 18.17 5.76
N PRO A 47 0.56 18.39 5.44
CA PRO A 47 0.96 19.25 4.33
C PRO A 47 0.33 18.84 2.99
N TYR A 48 0.18 19.82 2.10
CA TYR A 48 -0.25 19.54 0.73
C TYR A 48 0.75 18.62 0.03
N LEU A 49 0.20 17.66 -0.72
CA LEU A 49 1.01 16.72 -1.47
C LEU A 49 1.40 17.34 -2.81
N ASN A 50 2.65 17.14 -3.22
CA ASN A 50 3.07 17.45 -4.57
C ASN A 50 2.61 16.36 -5.56
N HIS A 51 2.88 16.56 -6.86
CA HIS A 51 2.43 15.66 -7.91
C HIS A 51 2.89 14.20 -7.73
N SER A 52 4.17 13.97 -7.38
CA SER A 52 4.69 12.61 -7.23
C SER A 52 4.12 11.90 -6.00
N GLN A 53 3.87 12.64 -4.91
CA GLN A 53 3.22 12.12 -3.72
C GLN A 53 1.74 11.78 -3.97
N VAL A 54 1.00 12.64 -4.69
CA VAL A 54 -0.38 12.35 -5.11
C VAL A 54 -0.42 11.09 -5.98
N TYR A 55 0.51 10.96 -6.93
CA TYR A 55 0.63 9.77 -7.76
C TYR A 55 0.91 8.51 -6.94
N ALA A 56 1.81 8.60 -5.95
CA ALA A 56 2.12 7.49 -5.04
C ALA A 56 0.88 7.07 -4.24
N VAL A 57 0.16 8.01 -3.61
CA VAL A 57 -1.07 7.71 -2.85
C VAL A 57 -2.11 7.04 -3.75
N LYS A 58 -2.40 7.62 -4.93
CA LYS A 58 -3.36 7.06 -5.88
C LYS A 58 -3.00 5.63 -6.28
N THR A 59 -1.74 5.39 -6.63
CA THR A 59 -1.26 4.08 -7.08
C THR A 59 -1.37 3.02 -5.98
N VAL A 60 -1.00 3.39 -4.75
CA VAL A 60 -1.01 2.47 -3.61
C VAL A 60 -2.44 2.05 -3.25
N LEU A 61 -3.40 2.97 -3.30
CA LEU A 61 -4.81 2.65 -3.00
C LEU A 61 -5.44 1.65 -3.99
N GLN A 62 -4.82 1.43 -5.16
CA GLN A 62 -5.34 0.56 -6.22
C GLN A 62 -4.51 -0.70 -6.43
N ARG A 63 -3.46 -0.94 -5.63
CA ARG A 63 -2.57 -2.10 -5.80
C ARG A 63 -2.42 -2.89 -4.50
N PRO A 64 -2.48 -4.24 -4.56
CA PRO A 64 -2.30 -5.09 -3.38
C PRO A 64 -0.86 -5.08 -2.84
N LEU A 65 0.12 -4.71 -3.66
CA LEU A 65 1.52 -4.54 -3.26
C LEU A 65 2.10 -3.32 -3.97
N SER A 66 2.77 -2.46 -3.21
CA SER A 66 3.43 -1.25 -3.73
C SER A 66 4.73 -1.00 -2.99
N LEU A 67 5.75 -0.54 -3.71
CA LEU A 67 7.01 -0.06 -3.16
C LEU A 67 7.11 1.44 -3.43
N ILE A 68 7.34 2.23 -2.36
CA ILE A 68 7.54 3.67 -2.47
C ILE A 68 8.99 3.97 -2.10
N GLN A 69 9.70 4.62 -3.02
CA GLN A 69 11.06 5.08 -2.82
C GLN A 69 11.10 6.61 -2.87
N GLY A 70 11.92 7.21 -2.00
CA GLY A 70 12.18 8.65 -2.02
C GLY A 70 13.47 9.01 -1.28
N PRO A 71 14.31 9.93 -1.81
CA PRO A 71 15.46 10.49 -1.10
C PRO A 71 15.12 11.10 0.28
N PRO A 72 16.12 11.43 1.12
CA PRO A 72 15.89 12.21 2.33
C PRO A 72 15.13 13.51 2.04
N GLY A 73 14.23 13.91 2.94
CA GLY A 73 13.43 15.14 2.78
C GLY A 73 12.24 15.07 1.79
N THR A 74 12.04 13.97 1.06
CA THR A 74 10.97 13.88 0.02
C THR A 74 9.56 13.60 0.53
N GLY A 75 9.34 13.70 1.84
CA GLY A 75 8.01 13.55 2.43
C GLY A 75 7.45 12.13 2.43
N LYS A 76 8.31 11.09 2.49
CA LYS A 76 7.88 9.68 2.62
C LYS A 76 6.89 9.48 3.77
N THR A 77 7.21 10.01 4.96
CA THR A 77 6.33 9.88 6.14
C THR A 77 4.98 10.57 5.94
N VAL A 78 4.95 11.77 5.36
CA VAL A 78 3.70 12.48 5.04
C VAL A 78 2.87 11.70 4.01
N THR A 79 3.53 11.14 3.00
CA THR A 79 2.89 10.30 1.98
C THR A 79 2.30 9.03 2.59
N SER A 80 3.07 8.32 3.43
CA SER A 80 2.61 7.13 4.14
C SER A 80 1.46 7.42 5.11
N ALA A 81 1.53 8.50 5.89
CA ALA A 81 0.45 8.92 6.78
C ALA A 81 -0.83 9.23 6.00
N THR A 82 -0.70 9.84 4.81
CA THR A 82 -1.83 10.09 3.93
C THR A 82 -2.43 8.80 3.35
N ILE A 83 -1.61 7.81 2.99
CA ILE A 83 -2.10 6.48 2.56
C ILE A 83 -2.89 5.82 3.68
N VAL A 84 -2.34 5.76 4.89
CA VAL A 84 -3.01 5.16 6.05
C VAL A 84 -4.32 5.87 6.36
N TYR A 85 -4.34 7.21 6.31
CA TYR A 85 -5.55 8.01 6.49
C TYR A 85 -6.68 7.59 5.54
N HIS A 86 -6.39 7.41 4.25
CA HIS A 86 -7.39 7.00 3.27
C HIS A 86 -7.81 5.54 3.42
N LEU A 87 -6.87 4.62 3.70
CA LEU A 87 -7.17 3.20 3.95
C LEU A 87 -8.11 3.03 5.15
N ALA A 88 -7.83 3.73 6.26
CA ALA A 88 -8.67 3.68 7.47
C ALA A 88 -10.10 4.15 7.22
N ARG A 89 -10.32 5.05 6.25
CA ARG A 89 -11.63 5.60 5.89
C ARG A 89 -12.41 4.77 4.88
N GLN A 90 -11.78 3.78 4.25
CA GLN A 90 -12.47 2.86 3.33
C GLN A 90 -13.31 1.81 4.06
N GLY A 91 -13.12 1.62 5.37
CA GLY A 91 -13.99 0.77 6.20
C GLY A 91 -13.86 -0.73 5.92
N ASN A 92 -12.80 -1.18 5.25
CA ASN A 92 -12.53 -2.59 4.95
C ASN A 92 -11.63 -3.26 6.00
N GLY A 93 -11.74 -2.83 7.26
CA GLY A 93 -11.01 -3.40 8.41
C GLY A 93 -11.87 -4.37 9.19
#